data_AF-A0A8X7RVL3-F1
#
_entry.id   AF-A0A8X7RVL3-F1
#
_cell.length_a   1.000
_cell.length_b   1.000
_cell.length_c   1.000
_cell.angle_alpha   90.00
_cell.angle_beta   90.00
_cell.angle_gamma   90.00
#
_symmetry.space_group_name_H-M   'P 1'
#
loop_
_entity.id
_entity.type
_entity.pdbx_description
1 polymer ?
#
loop_
_entity_poly.entity_id
_entity_poly.type
_entity_poly.pdbx_seq_one_letter_code
_entity_poly.pdbx_strand_id
1 'polypeptide(L)'
;MRRIEMIGELEKVANLNIPKDLASEEANKYLIDACARFDVKCPPPQPTARLLDKLVGEFLEVTCVNPTFIINHPEIMSPLAKWHRSNSVLTEIFELFINKDELCNAYTELNDPVVQRQRFADQLKDRQSGDDEAMALDETFCNALEYGLAPTGGWGLGIDRLAMLFTDSQNIKEVILFPAMRPQDDPASVKASLQAEN
;
A
#
# COMPACT_ATOMS: atom_id res chain seq x y z
N MET A 1 -22.35 -6.22 3.98
CA MET A 1 -20.91 -6.09 3.67
C MET A 1 -20.77 -4.96 2.66
N ARG A 2 -20.11 -3.86 3.03
CA ARG A 2 -19.98 -2.65 2.20
C ARG A 2 -18.85 -2.86 1.18
N ARG A 3 -19.03 -2.38 -0.05
CA ARG A 3 -17.98 -2.37 -1.09
C ARG A 3 -17.93 -0.97 -1.69
N ILE A 4 -16.74 -0.41 -1.84
CA ILE A 4 -16.51 0.93 -2.38
C ILE A 4 -15.38 0.91 -3.40
N GLU A 5 -15.58 1.61 -4.51
CA GLU A 5 -14.58 1.81 -5.57
C GLU A 5 -13.56 2.83 -5.08
N MET A 6 -12.25 2.53 -5.10
CA MET A 6 -11.22 3.41 -4.53
C MET A 6 -11.30 4.84 -5.07
N ILE A 7 -11.10 5.04 -6.37
CA ILE A 7 -11.06 6.38 -6.98
C ILE A 7 -12.43 7.05 -6.88
N GLY A 8 -13.51 6.33 -7.24
CA GLY A 8 -14.85 6.89 -7.27
C GLY A 8 -15.39 7.29 -5.90
N GLU A 9 -15.00 6.61 -4.82
CA GLU A 9 -15.35 7.01 -3.46
C GLU A 9 -14.44 8.13 -2.95
N LEU A 10 -13.14 8.10 -3.28
CA LEU A 10 -12.20 9.16 -2.91
C LEU A 10 -12.62 10.51 -3.50
N GLU A 11 -12.99 10.54 -4.79
CA GLU A 11 -13.51 11.74 -5.45
C GLU A 11 -14.74 12.32 -4.74
N LYS A 12 -15.67 11.45 -4.32
CA LYS A 12 -16.90 11.87 -3.63
C LYS A 12 -16.64 12.40 -2.22
N VAL A 13 -15.83 11.69 -1.43
CA VAL A 13 -15.60 12.01 -0.01
C VAL A 13 -14.71 13.24 0.12
N ALA A 14 -13.65 13.32 -0.67
CA ALA A 14 -12.70 14.44 -0.63
C ALA A 14 -13.10 15.61 -1.56
N ASN A 15 -14.18 15.48 -2.34
CA ASN A 15 -14.59 16.45 -3.37
C ASN A 15 -13.42 16.78 -4.33
N LEU A 16 -12.79 15.72 -4.84
CA LEU A 16 -11.68 15.74 -5.78
C LEU A 16 -12.18 15.37 -7.19
N ASN A 17 -11.45 15.85 -8.20
CA ASN A 17 -11.63 15.49 -9.61
C ASN A 17 -10.29 14.97 -10.11
N ILE A 18 -10.01 13.70 -9.86
CA ILE A 18 -8.69 13.12 -10.12
C ILE A 18 -8.55 12.92 -11.64
N PRO A 19 -7.48 13.41 -12.27
CA PRO A 19 -7.26 13.16 -13.70
C PRO A 19 -7.25 11.66 -14.01
N LYS A 20 -7.88 11.28 -15.13
CA LYS A 20 -8.05 9.86 -15.50
C LYS A 20 -6.73 9.16 -15.83
N ASP A 21 -5.78 9.90 -16.38
CA ASP A 21 -4.44 9.39 -16.68
C ASP A 21 -3.54 9.54 -15.46
N LEU A 22 -3.55 8.53 -14.59
CA LEU A 22 -2.81 8.55 -13.33
C LEU A 22 -1.29 8.47 -13.51
N ALA A 23 -0.81 8.11 -14.71
CA ALA A 23 0.60 8.09 -15.04
C ALA A 23 1.13 9.47 -15.49
N SER A 24 0.25 10.45 -15.69
CA SER A 24 0.62 11.77 -16.19
C SER A 24 1.23 12.68 -15.11
N GLU A 25 2.10 13.60 -15.53
CA GLU A 25 2.65 14.62 -14.62
C GLU A 25 1.55 15.54 -14.07
N GLU A 26 0.49 15.79 -14.84
CA GLU A 26 -0.66 16.57 -14.40
C GLU A 26 -1.41 15.88 -13.25
N ALA A 27 -1.60 14.56 -13.32
CA ALA A 27 -2.21 13.79 -12.24
C ALA A 27 -1.34 13.82 -10.98
N ASN A 28 -0.03 13.61 -11.12
CA ASN A 28 0.90 13.68 -10.00
C ASN A 28 0.85 15.05 -9.32
N LYS A 29 0.98 16.13 -10.09
CA LYS A 29 0.91 17.51 -9.58
C LYS A 29 -0.43 17.81 -8.91
N TYR A 30 -1.54 17.38 -9.51
CA TYR A 30 -2.87 17.54 -8.92
C TYR A 30 -2.97 16.88 -7.54
N LEU A 31 -2.42 15.67 -7.40
CA LEU A 31 -2.44 14.94 -6.14
C LEU A 31 -1.50 15.54 -5.10
N ILE A 32 -0.36 16.12 -5.49
CA ILE A 32 0.51 16.90 -4.61
C ILE A 32 -0.27 18.11 -4.05
N ASP A 33 -0.93 18.87 -4.92
CA ASP A 33 -1.72 20.03 -4.54
C ASP A 33 -2.91 19.62 -3.65
N ALA A 34 -3.53 18.47 -3.91
CA ALA A 34 -4.58 17.91 -3.07
C ALA A 34 -4.06 17.53 -1.67
N CYS A 35 -2.93 16.83 -1.57
CA CYS A 35 -2.30 16.51 -0.29
C CYS A 35 -1.98 17.78 0.50
N ALA A 36 -1.41 18.81 -0.15
CA ALA A 36 -1.13 20.10 0.48
C ALA A 36 -2.40 20.82 0.95
N ARG A 37 -3.48 20.78 0.16
CA ARG A 37 -4.78 21.38 0.51
C ARG A 37 -5.39 20.76 1.77
N PHE A 38 -5.19 19.47 1.98
CA PHE A 38 -5.75 18.73 3.11
C PHE A 38 -4.77 18.50 4.26
N ASP A 39 -3.57 19.10 4.21
CA ASP A 39 -2.47 18.90 5.18
C ASP A 39 -2.07 17.43 5.35
N VAL A 40 -2.19 16.64 4.27
CA VAL A 40 -1.79 15.22 4.23
C VAL A 40 -0.29 15.14 3.97
N LYS A 41 0.45 14.58 4.93
CA LYS A 41 1.91 14.49 4.85
C LYS A 41 2.35 13.31 4.00
N CYS A 42 3.03 13.60 2.89
CA CYS A 42 3.72 12.61 2.07
C CYS A 42 5.21 13.01 1.95
N PRO A 43 6.12 12.38 2.71
CA PRO A 43 7.57 12.60 2.56
C PRO A 43 8.04 12.25 1.14
N PRO A 44 9.10 12.90 0.62
CA PRO A 44 9.71 12.49 -0.65
C PRO A 44 10.27 11.06 -0.60
N PRO A 45 10.26 10.33 -1.73
CA PRO A 45 9.68 10.71 -3.03
C PRO A 45 8.13 10.70 -3.02
N GLN A 46 7.52 11.46 -3.94
CA GLN A 46 6.06 11.64 -4.05
C GLN A 46 5.48 11.07 -5.36
N PRO A 47 5.67 9.77 -5.67
CA PRO A 47 5.02 9.15 -6.82
C PRO A 47 3.49 9.15 -6.63
N THR A 48 2.76 9.13 -7.75
CA THR A 48 1.29 9.15 -7.76
C THR A 48 0.68 8.06 -6.87
N ALA A 49 1.27 6.85 -6.86
CA ALA A 49 0.81 5.75 -6.02
C ALA A 49 0.85 6.09 -4.52
N ARG A 50 1.95 6.69 -4.03
CA ARG A 50 2.10 7.07 -2.61
C ARG A 50 1.18 8.24 -2.22
N LEU A 51 0.93 9.16 -3.12
CA LEU A 51 -0.02 10.25 -2.89
C LEU A 51 -1.46 9.73 -2.78
N LEU A 52 -1.84 8.81 -3.66
CA LEU A 52 -3.14 8.14 -3.60
C LEU A 52 -3.29 7.33 -2.31
N ASP A 53 -2.29 6.54 -1.94
CA ASP A 53 -2.24 5.80 -0.66
C ASP A 53 -2.53 6.72 0.53
N LYS A 54 -1.84 7.86 0.63
CA LYS A 54 -2.03 8.79 1.76
C LYS A 54 -3.42 9.43 1.77
N LEU A 55 -3.97 9.76 0.61
CA LEU A 55 -5.33 10.30 0.50
C LEU A 55 -6.39 9.24 0.84
N VAL A 56 -6.18 7.98 0.43
CA VAL A 56 -7.06 6.86 0.79
C VAL A 56 -7.04 6.64 2.30
N GLY A 57 -5.86 6.65 2.92
CA GLY A 57 -5.70 6.58 4.38
C GLY A 57 -6.47 7.67 5.11
N GLU A 58 -6.36 8.92 4.65
CA GLU A 58 -7.02 10.05 5.29
C GLU A 58 -8.55 10.05 5.11
N PHE A 59 -9.05 9.68 3.92
CA PHE A 59 -10.46 9.89 3.56
C PHE A 59 -11.31 8.63 3.55
N LEU A 60 -10.76 7.47 3.19
CA LEU A 60 -11.53 6.23 3.02
C LEU A 60 -11.37 5.29 4.20
N GLU A 61 -10.13 5.01 4.62
CA GLU A 61 -9.84 4.03 5.68
C GLU A 61 -10.52 4.40 6.99
N VAL A 62 -10.50 5.69 7.35
CA VAL A 62 -11.16 6.22 8.55
C VAL A 62 -12.67 5.99 8.60
N THR A 63 -13.31 5.75 7.44
CA THR A 63 -14.75 5.47 7.33
C THR A 63 -15.09 3.98 7.44
N CYS A 64 -14.08 3.11 7.41
CA CYS A 64 -14.23 1.65 7.37
C CYS A 64 -14.33 1.06 8.79
N VAL A 65 -15.37 1.44 9.54
CA VAL A 65 -15.63 0.88 10.88
C VAL A 65 -16.07 -0.58 10.80
N ASN A 66 -17.09 -0.84 9.99
CA ASN A 66 -17.58 -2.19 9.69
C ASN A 66 -16.80 -2.81 8.52
N PRO A 67 -16.80 -4.15 8.36
CA PRO A 67 -16.14 -4.83 7.25
C PRO A 67 -16.52 -4.22 5.89
N THR A 68 -15.52 -3.58 5.28
CA THR A 68 -15.64 -2.82 4.04
C THR A 68 -14.55 -3.25 3.07
N PHE A 69 -14.94 -3.57 1.84
CA PHE A 69 -14.00 -3.80 0.75
C PHE A 69 -13.76 -2.51 0.00
N ILE A 70 -12.52 -2.07 -0.03
CA ILE A 70 -12.06 -1.11 -1.03
C ILE A 70 -11.63 -1.93 -2.23
N ILE A 71 -12.22 -1.65 -3.40
CA ILE A 71 -12.02 -2.45 -4.61
C ILE A 71 -11.51 -1.60 -5.78
N ASN A 72 -10.94 -2.29 -6.76
CA ASN A 72 -10.52 -1.77 -8.05
C ASN A 72 -9.49 -0.64 -7.96
N HIS A 73 -8.37 -0.93 -7.28
CA HIS A 73 -7.28 0.02 -7.16
C HIS A 73 -6.63 0.27 -8.54
N PRO A 74 -6.08 1.48 -8.76
CA PRO A 74 -5.31 1.80 -9.95
C PRO A 74 -4.13 0.86 -10.19
N GLU A 75 -3.84 0.58 -11.47
CA GLU A 75 -2.70 -0.25 -11.86
C GLU A 75 -1.35 0.27 -11.32
N ILE A 76 -1.17 1.60 -11.26
CA ILE A 76 0.05 2.23 -10.75
C ILE A 76 0.34 1.90 -9.28
N MET A 77 -0.68 1.48 -8.52
CA MET A 77 -0.55 1.07 -7.11
C MET A 77 -0.39 -0.45 -6.95
N SER A 78 -0.65 -1.23 -8.00
CA SER A 78 -0.85 -2.67 -7.88
C SER A 78 -0.06 -3.43 -8.95
N PRO A 79 1.29 -3.45 -8.85
CA PRO A 79 2.17 -3.97 -9.91
C PRO A 79 1.97 -5.46 -10.19
N LEU A 80 1.47 -6.23 -9.22
CA LEU A 80 1.22 -7.68 -9.35
C LEU A 80 -0.24 -8.04 -9.66
N ALA A 81 -1.17 -7.08 -9.56
CA ALA A 81 -2.59 -7.35 -9.75
C ALA A 81 -2.96 -7.25 -11.24
N LYS A 82 -3.75 -8.21 -11.72
CA LYS A 82 -4.20 -8.23 -13.12
C LYS A 82 -5.10 -7.02 -13.41
N TRP A 83 -4.99 -6.49 -14.62
CA TRP A 83 -5.87 -5.40 -15.08
C TRP A 83 -7.34 -5.77 -14.97
N HIS A 84 -8.18 -4.78 -14.70
CA HIS A 84 -9.61 -4.97 -14.55
C HIS A 84 -10.27 -5.23 -15.91
N ARG A 85 -11.15 -6.25 -15.97
CA ARG A 85 -11.76 -6.73 -17.22
C ARG A 85 -12.53 -5.69 -18.04
N SER A 86 -13.00 -4.63 -17.39
CA SER A 86 -13.80 -3.56 -18.03
C SER A 86 -13.11 -2.19 -18.04
N ASN A 87 -11.96 -2.04 -17.37
CA ASN A 87 -11.25 -0.76 -17.27
C ASN A 87 -9.77 -1.02 -17.01
N SER A 88 -8.93 -0.93 -18.05
CA SER A 88 -7.51 -1.25 -17.97
C SER A 88 -6.68 -0.30 -17.10
N VAL A 89 -7.24 0.83 -16.65
CA VAL A 89 -6.54 1.75 -15.70
C VAL A 89 -6.62 1.22 -14.27
N LEU A 90 -7.58 0.32 -14.00
CA LEU A 90 -7.80 -0.31 -12.69
C LEU A 90 -7.33 -1.77 -12.72
N THR A 91 -7.23 -2.38 -11.55
CA THR A 91 -6.89 -3.79 -11.38
C THR A 91 -7.99 -4.55 -10.65
N GLU A 92 -8.01 -5.87 -10.79
CA GLU A 92 -8.95 -6.73 -10.05
C GLU A 92 -8.38 -7.03 -8.65
N ILE A 93 -8.42 -6.05 -7.78
CA ILE A 93 -7.91 -6.09 -6.41
C ILE A 93 -8.98 -5.65 -5.42
N PHE A 94 -8.90 -6.19 -4.20
CA PHE A 94 -9.60 -5.66 -3.06
C PHE A 94 -8.73 -5.67 -1.82
N GLU A 95 -8.99 -4.70 -0.95
CA GLU A 95 -8.51 -4.67 0.42
C GLU A 95 -9.71 -4.70 1.38
N LEU A 96 -9.61 -5.50 2.43
CA LEU A 96 -10.61 -5.56 3.49
C LEU A 96 -10.17 -4.68 4.64
N PHE A 97 -11.00 -3.70 5.01
CA PHE A 97 -10.80 -2.87 6.18
C PHE A 97 -11.85 -3.18 7.26
N ILE A 98 -11.40 -3.25 8.51
CA ILE A 98 -12.23 -3.38 9.71
C ILE A 98 -11.65 -2.48 10.80
N ASN A 99 -12.49 -1.71 11.49
CA ASN A 99 -12.06 -0.77 12.52
C ASN A 99 -10.96 0.20 12.04
N LYS A 100 -11.04 0.61 10.76
CA LYS A 100 -10.06 1.50 10.08
C LYS A 100 -8.70 0.87 9.78
N ASP A 101 -8.48 -0.39 10.17
CA ASP A 101 -7.25 -1.12 9.86
C ASP A 101 -7.48 -2.06 8.67
N GLU A 102 -6.50 -2.10 7.77
CA GLU A 102 -6.44 -3.08 6.69
C GLU A 102 -6.19 -4.48 7.27
N LEU A 103 -7.01 -5.46 6.90
CA LEU A 103 -6.93 -6.82 7.39
C LEU A 103 -6.51 -7.81 6.30
N CYS A 104 -6.96 -7.61 5.06
CA CYS A 104 -6.62 -8.47 3.94
C CYS A 104 -6.34 -7.67 2.68
N ASN A 105 -5.47 -8.21 1.84
CA ASN A 105 -5.23 -7.76 0.47
C ASN A 105 -5.33 -8.97 -0.46
N ALA A 106 -6.01 -8.83 -1.58
CA ALA A 106 -6.25 -9.92 -2.52
C ALA A 106 -6.52 -9.43 -3.93
N TYR A 107 -6.07 -10.19 -4.91
CA TYR A 107 -6.20 -9.81 -6.31
C TYR A 107 -6.26 -11.02 -7.23
N THR A 108 -6.85 -10.82 -8.41
CA THR A 108 -6.60 -11.70 -9.55
C THR A 108 -5.13 -11.54 -9.94
N GLU A 109 -4.37 -12.63 -9.95
CA GLU A 109 -2.93 -12.62 -10.19
C GLU A 109 -2.60 -12.20 -11.64
N LEU A 110 -1.64 -11.28 -11.80
CA LEU A 110 -1.08 -10.98 -13.10
C LEU A 110 -0.29 -12.19 -13.60
N ASN A 111 -0.82 -12.84 -14.63
CA ASN A 111 -0.23 -14.03 -15.21
C ASN A 111 0.33 -13.81 -16.63
N ASP A 112 0.49 -12.55 -17.05
CA ASP A 112 1.16 -12.18 -18.31
C ASP A 112 2.62 -11.79 -18.01
N PRO A 113 3.61 -12.60 -18.44
CA PRO A 113 5.02 -12.36 -18.12
C PRO A 113 5.59 -11.11 -18.79
N VAL A 114 5.06 -10.70 -19.96
CA VAL A 114 5.53 -9.52 -20.67
C VAL A 114 5.10 -8.27 -19.92
N VAL A 115 3.83 -8.22 -19.50
CA VAL A 115 3.31 -7.12 -18.69
C VAL A 115 3.98 -7.09 -17.32
N GLN A 116 4.18 -8.24 -16.68
CA GLN A 116 4.84 -8.31 -15.37
C GLN A 116 6.27 -7.74 -15.42
N ARG A 117 7.03 -8.09 -16.47
CA ARG A 117 8.39 -7.57 -16.66
C ARG A 117 8.39 -6.05 -16.91
N GLN A 118 7.43 -5.54 -17.67
CA GLN A 118 7.26 -4.10 -17.86
C GLN A 118 6.98 -3.38 -16.53
N ARG A 119 6.07 -3.90 -15.71
CA ARG A 119 5.74 -3.31 -14.40
C ARG A 119 6.91 -3.35 -13.42
N PHE A 120 7.72 -4.41 -13.44
CA PHE A 120 8.97 -4.41 -12.67
C PHE A 120 9.99 -3.39 -13.17
N ALA A 121 10.09 -3.18 -14.49
CA ALA A 121 10.96 -2.15 -15.04
C ALA A 121 10.50 -0.74 -14.62
N ASP A 122 9.20 -0.51 -14.48
CA ASP A 122 8.65 0.76 -14.00
C ASP A 122 8.89 0.94 -12.49
N GLN A 123 8.67 -0.09 -11.67
CA GLN A 123 9.03 -0.09 -10.25
C GLN A 123 10.54 0.15 -10.03
N LEU A 124 11.40 -0.38 -10.91
CA LEU A 124 12.84 -0.11 -10.84
C LEU A 124 13.17 1.38 -11.08
N LYS A 125 12.42 2.08 -11.94
CA LYS A 125 12.57 3.54 -12.13
C LYS A 125 12.15 4.31 -10.89
N ASP A 126 11.07 3.90 -10.23
CA ASP A 126 10.62 4.50 -8.97
C ASP A 126 11.69 4.32 -7.88
N ARG A 127 12.27 3.13 -7.80
CA ARG A 127 13.39 2.83 -6.89
C ARG A 127 14.61 3.69 -7.16
N GLN A 128 15.00 3.86 -8.42
CA GLN A 128 16.11 4.74 -8.82
C GLN A 128 15.82 6.21 -8.52
N SER A 129 14.55 6.59 -8.42
CA SER A 129 14.09 7.92 -8.02
C SER A 129 14.03 8.13 -6.51
N GLY A 130 14.47 7.13 -5.72
CA GLY A 130 14.57 7.19 -4.27
C GLY A 130 13.43 6.52 -3.52
N ASP A 131 12.59 5.71 -4.18
CA ASP A 131 11.54 4.95 -3.50
C ASP A 131 12.08 3.60 -2.98
N ASP A 132 12.48 3.57 -1.71
CA ASP A 132 13.03 2.36 -1.08
C ASP A 132 12.01 1.21 -0.96
N GLU A 133 10.71 1.51 -1.11
CA GLU A 133 9.61 0.53 -1.04
C GLU A 133 9.30 -0.12 -2.40
N ALA A 134 9.84 0.42 -3.49
CA ALA A 134 9.58 -0.08 -4.84
C ALA A 134 10.25 -1.44 -5.11
N MET A 135 9.53 -2.30 -5.84
CA MET A 135 9.94 -3.67 -6.10
C MET A 135 11.19 -3.75 -6.98
N ALA A 136 12.08 -4.71 -6.69
CA ALA A 136 13.17 -5.06 -7.58
C ALA A 136 12.68 -5.98 -8.71
N LEU A 137 13.32 -5.91 -9.87
CA LEU A 137 13.09 -6.86 -10.96
C LEU A 137 13.55 -8.26 -10.56
N ASP A 138 12.61 -9.21 -10.56
CA ASP A 138 12.88 -10.63 -10.37
C ASP A 138 12.69 -11.39 -11.70
N GLU A 139 13.80 -11.58 -12.42
CA GLU A 139 13.80 -12.36 -13.66
C GLU A 139 13.46 -13.84 -13.42
N THR A 140 13.72 -14.40 -12.23
CA THR A 140 13.36 -15.80 -11.94
C THR A 140 11.84 -15.95 -11.86
N PHE A 141 11.16 -14.97 -11.23
CA PHE A 141 9.70 -14.91 -11.20
C PHE A 141 9.11 -14.72 -12.60
N CYS A 142 9.64 -13.79 -13.40
CA CYS A 142 9.19 -13.60 -14.79
C CYS A 142 9.39 -14.87 -15.63
N ASN A 143 10.54 -15.53 -15.52
CA ASN A 143 10.79 -16.80 -16.21
C ASN A 143 9.80 -17.88 -15.77
N ALA A 144 9.43 -17.94 -14.49
CA ALA A 144 8.43 -18.89 -13.99
C ALA A 144 7.04 -18.62 -14.61
N LEU A 145 6.64 -17.36 -14.75
CA LEU A 145 5.38 -16.99 -15.42
C LEU A 145 5.35 -17.41 -16.89
N GLU A 146 6.48 -17.41 -17.58
CA GLU A 146 6.61 -17.85 -18.98
C GLU A 146 6.35 -19.35 -19.18
N TYR A 147 6.51 -20.18 -18.14
CA TYR A 147 6.09 -21.59 -18.17
C TYR A 147 4.57 -21.76 -18.09
N GLY A 148 3.83 -20.69 -17.77
CA GLY A 148 2.38 -20.65 -17.76
C GLY A 148 1.79 -20.72 -16.36
N LEU A 149 1.48 -19.55 -15.79
CA LEU A 149 0.61 -19.44 -14.61
C LEU A 149 -0.87 -19.45 -15.05
N ALA A 150 -1.63 -20.42 -14.54
CA ALA A 150 -3.08 -20.48 -14.75
C ALA A 150 -3.77 -19.24 -14.18
N PRO A 151 -4.99 -18.87 -14.66
CA PRO A 151 -5.78 -17.82 -14.02
C PRO A 151 -5.98 -18.14 -12.53
N THR A 152 -5.37 -17.32 -11.67
CA THR A 152 -5.24 -17.56 -10.23
C THR A 152 -5.72 -16.33 -9.45
N GLY A 153 -6.21 -16.53 -8.24
CA GLY A 153 -6.45 -15.47 -7.27
C GLY A 153 -5.56 -15.65 -6.06
N GLY A 154 -4.87 -14.59 -5.66
CA GLY A 154 -4.08 -14.53 -4.44
C GLY A 154 -4.83 -13.83 -3.31
N TRP A 155 -4.45 -14.15 -2.08
CA TRP A 155 -5.01 -13.54 -0.88
C TRP A 155 -4.00 -13.58 0.25
N GLY A 156 -3.89 -12.46 0.96
CA GLY A 156 -3.11 -12.31 2.18
C GLY A 156 -3.98 -11.78 3.33
N LEU A 157 -3.66 -12.20 4.55
CA LEU A 157 -4.31 -11.78 5.79
C LEU A 157 -3.27 -11.51 6.87
N GLY A 158 -3.40 -10.37 7.53
CA GLY A 158 -2.65 -10.07 8.74
C GLY A 158 -3.18 -10.87 9.93
N ILE A 159 -2.50 -11.96 10.29
CA ILE A 159 -2.91 -12.81 11.44
C ILE A 159 -2.85 -12.01 12.74
N ASP A 160 -1.85 -11.17 12.94
CA ASP A 160 -1.73 -10.33 14.14
C ASP A 160 -2.89 -9.32 14.23
N ARG A 161 -3.23 -8.66 13.12
CA ARG A 161 -4.39 -7.75 13.05
C ARG A 161 -5.72 -8.49 13.26
N LEU A 162 -5.85 -9.71 12.77
CA LEU A 162 -7.01 -10.56 13.03
C LEU A 162 -7.11 -10.93 14.52
N ALA A 163 -5.99 -11.29 15.13
CA ALA A 163 -5.93 -11.57 16.56
C ALA A 163 -6.33 -10.33 17.36
N MET A 164 -5.77 -9.16 17.05
CA MET A 164 -6.12 -7.88 17.68
C MET A 164 -7.63 -7.60 17.64
N LEU A 165 -8.27 -7.86 16.49
CA LEU A 165 -9.72 -7.69 16.34
C LEU A 165 -10.51 -8.62 17.26
N PHE A 166 -10.11 -9.89 17.39
CA PHE A 166 -10.82 -10.86 18.23
C PHE A 166 -10.51 -10.75 19.72
N THR A 167 -9.40 -10.12 20.08
CA THR A 167 -8.98 -9.90 21.47
C THR A 167 -9.23 -8.48 21.96
N ASP A 168 -9.93 -7.64 21.17
CA ASP A 168 -10.17 -6.23 21.46
C ASP A 168 -8.89 -5.46 21.85
N SER A 169 -7.79 -5.77 21.15
CA SER A 169 -6.47 -5.24 21.45
C SER A 169 -6.10 -4.12 20.49
N GLN A 170 -5.85 -2.93 21.02
CA GLN A 170 -5.46 -1.75 20.21
C GLN A 170 -3.96 -1.69 19.87
N ASN A 171 -3.15 -2.59 20.45
CA ASN A 171 -1.71 -2.64 20.24
C ASN A 171 -1.28 -4.05 19.83
N ILE A 172 -0.56 -4.16 18.72
CA ILE A 172 -0.06 -5.43 18.17
C ILE A 172 0.84 -6.20 19.16
N LYS A 173 1.47 -5.49 20.11
CA LYS A 173 2.32 -6.09 21.13
C LYS A 173 1.54 -6.98 22.12
N GLU A 174 0.23 -6.78 22.25
CA GLU A 174 -0.63 -7.60 23.12
C GLU A 174 -0.88 -9.00 22.54
N VAL A 175 -0.72 -9.17 21.22
CA VAL A 175 -0.97 -10.44 20.51
C VAL A 175 0.31 -11.15 20.07
N ILE A 176 1.47 -10.55 20.29
CA ILE A 176 2.79 -11.13 20.00
C ILE A 176 3.49 -11.45 21.32
N LEU A 177 3.87 -12.72 21.54
CA LEU A 177 4.49 -13.16 22.80
C LEU A 177 5.79 -12.41 23.15
N PHE A 178 6.62 -12.11 22.14
CA PHE A 178 7.89 -11.41 22.29
C PHE A 178 8.00 -10.32 21.22
N PRO A 179 7.34 -9.16 21.40
CA PRO A 179 7.33 -8.12 20.39
C PRO A 179 8.70 -7.43 20.28
N ALA A 180 9.01 -6.88 19.11
CA ALA A 180 10.20 -6.07 18.94
C ALA A 180 10.15 -4.84 19.86
N MET A 181 11.17 -4.70 20.70
CA MET A 181 11.33 -3.58 21.63
C MET A 181 12.59 -2.81 21.29
N ARG A 182 12.55 -1.48 21.47
CA ARG A 182 13.76 -0.67 21.43
C ARG A 182 14.71 -1.16 22.54
N PRO A 183 15.98 -1.47 22.24
CA PRO A 183 16.96 -1.80 23.26
C PRO A 183 17.01 -0.70 24.33
N GLN A 184 17.13 -1.08 25.59
CA GLN A 184 17.44 -0.11 26.64
C GLN A 184 18.93 0.23 26.57
N ASP A 185 19.28 1.50 26.76
CA ASP A 185 20.67 1.89 26.90
C ASP A 185 21.28 1.17 28.11
N ASP A 186 22.44 0.53 27.91
CA ASP A 186 23.15 -0.15 28.99
C ASP A 186 23.51 0.88 30.08
N PRO A 187 23.08 0.72 31.34
CA PRO A 187 23.49 1.61 32.42
C PRO A 187 25.01 1.76 32.54
N ALA A 188 25.79 0.77 32.07
CA ALA A 188 27.24 0.84 32.01
C ALA A 188 27.76 1.78 30.90
N SER A 189 27.09 1.88 29.75
CA SER A 189 27.49 2.77 28.66
C SER A 189 27.20 4.24 28.98
N VAL A 190 26.09 4.51 29.69
CA VAL A 190 25.71 5.86 30.16
C VAL A 190 26.67 6.37 31.25
N LYS A 191 27.16 5.50 32.13
CA LYS A 191 28.18 5.89 33.13
C LYS A 191 29.55 6.15 32.49
N ALA A 192 29.91 5.41 31.45
CA ALA A 192 31.19 5.58 30.76
C ALA A 192 31.25 6.91 29.98
N SER A 193 30.15 7.32 29.33
CA SER A 193 30.07 8.63 28.65
C SER A 193 30.10 9.80 29.63
N LEU A 194 29.42 9.70 30.77
CA LEU A 194 29.46 10.72 31.83
C LEU A 194 30.82 10.86 32.56
N GLN A 195 31.65 9.82 32.53
CA GLN A 195 33.01 9.85 33.10
C GLN A 195 34.07 10.35 32.10
N ALA A 196 33.81 10.25 30.79
CA ALA A 196 34.72 10.73 29.76
C ALA A 196 34.62 12.25 29.50
N GLU A 197 33.58 12.91 30.03
CA GLU A 197 33.35 14.35 29.92
C GLU A 197 33.83 15.17 31.16
N ASN A 198 34.54 14.53 32.11
CA ASN A 198 35.14 15.18 33.29
C ASN A 198 36.68 15.08 33.29
#